data_AF-A0A081NB82-F1
#
_entry.id   AF-A0A081NB82-F1
#
_cell.length_a   1.000
_cell.length_b   1.000
_cell.length_c   1.000
_cell.angle_alpha   90.00
_cell.angle_beta   90.00
_cell.angle_gamma   90.00
#
_symmetry.space_group_name_H-M   'P 1'
#
loop_
_entity.id
_entity.type
_entity.pdbx_description
1 polymer ?
#
loop_
_entity_poly.entity_id
_entity_poly.type
_entity_poly.pdbx_seq_one_letter_code
_entity_poly.pdbx_strand_id
1 'polypeptide(L)' 'MQDNNINQLALLELSIELKALQRQKPRTPEEHRSRREQITAVGELISVINYVEQTNSQAARSQM' A
#
# COMPACT_ATOMS: atom_id res chain seq x y z
N MET A 1 -6.16 13.66 -14.18
CA MET A 1 -6.94 12.40 -14.28
C MET A 1 -6.05 11.16 -14.49
N GLN A 2 -4.91 11.27 -15.17
CA GLN A 2 -4.02 10.13 -15.45
C GLN A 2 -3.32 9.61 -14.18
N ASP A 3 -2.95 10.49 -13.25
CA ASP A 3 -2.29 10.13 -11.98
C ASP A 3 -3.18 9.28 -11.06
N ASN A 4 -4.48 9.57 -11.00
CA ASN A 4 -5.44 8.76 -10.25
C ASN A 4 -5.45 7.31 -10.76
N ASN A 5 -5.24 7.06 -12.05
CA ASN A 5 -5.22 5.70 -12.59
C ASN A 5 -3.96 4.93 -12.14
N ILE A 6 -2.81 5.62 -12.08
CA ILE A 6 -1.54 5.04 -11.62
C ILE A 6 -1.61 4.68 -10.13
N ASN A 7 -2.13 5.60 -9.30
CA ASN A 7 -2.22 5.37 -7.86
C ASN A 7 -3.21 4.26 -7.51
N GLN A 8 -4.34 4.15 -8.23
CA GLN A 8 -5.29 3.07 -8.05
C GLN A 8 -4.71 1.70 -8.46
N LEU A 9 -3.92 1.65 -9.53
CA LEU A 9 -3.21 0.43 -9.93
C LEU A 9 -2.17 0.02 -8.88
N ALA A 10 -1.36 0.97 -8.41
CA ALA A 10 -0.36 0.72 -7.36
C ALA A 10 -1.01 0.22 -6.06
N LEU A 11 -2.14 0.81 -5.64
CA LEU A 11 -2.90 0.35 -4.47
C LEU A 11 -3.41 -1.09 -4.64
N LEU A 12 -3.88 -1.45 -5.85
CA LEU A 12 -4.33 -2.80 -6.14
C LEU A 12 -3.19 -3.81 -6.02
N GLU A 13 -2.05 -3.53 -6.66
CA GLU A 13 -0.87 -4.40 -6.65
C GLU A 13 -0.34 -4.62 -5.22
N LEU A 14 -0.15 -3.54 -4.47
CA LEU A 14 0.32 -3.60 -3.07
C LEU A 14 -0.68 -4.34 -2.17
N SER A 15 -1.99 -4.18 -2.41
CA SER A 15 -3.02 -4.91 -1.65
C SER A 15 -3.01 -6.41 -1.93
N ILE A 16 -2.68 -6.82 -3.16
CA ILE A 16 -2.50 -8.23 -3.52
C ILE A 16 -1.26 -8.79 -2.84
N GLU A 17 -0.14 -8.06 -2.88
CA GLU A 17 1.11 -8.45 -2.25
C GLU A 17 0.96 -8.60 -0.73
N LEU A 18 0.31 -7.63 -0.07
CA LEU A 18 0.03 -7.69 1.37
C LEU A 18 -0.77 -8.94 1.74
N LYS A 19 -1.82 -9.25 0.97
CA LYS A 19 -2.61 -10.47 1.16
C LYS A 19 -1.78 -11.74 0.93
N ALA A 20 -0.88 -11.74 -0.04
CA ALA A 20 0.01 -12.87 -0.29
C ALA A 20 0.95 -13.09 0.90
N LEU A 21 1.61 -12.04 1.40
CA LEU A 21 2.49 -12.09 2.57
C LEU A 21 1.76 -12.57 3.82
N GLN A 22 0.54 -12.08 4.07
CA GLN A 22 -0.28 -12.49 5.22
C GLN A 22 -0.68 -13.98 5.17
N ARG A 23 -0.79 -14.57 3.98
CA ARG A 23 -1.13 -15.99 3.79
C ARG A 23 0.08 -16.93 3.88
N GLN A 24 1.30 -16.42 3.71
CA GLN A 24 2.50 -17.23 3.80
C GLN A 24 2.68 -17.76 5.22
N LYS A 25 2.99 -19.06 5.37
CA LYS A 25 3.33 -19.67 6.67
C LYS A 25 4.86 -19.83 6.76
N PRO A 26 5.57 -18.96 7.50
CA PRO A 26 7.02 -19.06 7.68
C PRO A 26 7.36 -20.33 8.47
N ARG A 27 8.49 -20.93 8.14
CA ARG A 27 9.00 -22.18 8.74
C ARG A 27 10.12 -21.91 9.74
N THR A 28 10.79 -20.76 9.63
CA THR A 28 11.86 -20.35 10.54
C THR A 28 11.54 -19.02 11.24
N PRO A 29 12.16 -18.74 12.41
CA PRO A 29 12.06 -17.43 13.05
C PRO A 29 12.57 -16.27 12.18
N GLU A 30 13.61 -16.51 11.38
CA GLU A 30 14.19 -15.55 10.43
C GLU A 30 13.16 -15.15 9.37
N GLU A 31 12.54 -16.14 8.72
CA GLU A 31 11.48 -15.93 7.74
C GLU A 31 10.28 -15.21 8.36
N HIS A 32 9.94 -15.51 9.61
CA HIS A 32 8.86 -14.83 10.31
C HIS A 32 9.16 -13.34 10.54
N ARG A 33 10.40 -12.99 10.90
CA ARG A 33 10.85 -11.59 11.06
C ARG A 33 10.83 -10.86 9.73
N SER A 34 11.46 -11.43 8.71
CA SER A 34 11.50 -10.85 7.35
C SER A 34 10.09 -10.62 6.80
N ARG A 35 9.18 -11.60 6.93
CA ARG A 35 7.77 -11.45 6.54
C ARG A 35 7.08 -10.32 7.28
N ARG A 36 7.32 -10.15 8.58
CA ARG A 36 6.72 -9.05 9.36
C ARG A 36 7.20 -7.69 8.88
N GLU A 37 8.50 -7.56 8.62
CA GLU A 37 9.09 -6.32 8.08
C GLU A 37 8.50 -5.98 6.70
N GLN A 38 8.36 -6.98 5.82
CA GLN A 38 7.71 -6.81 4.51
C GLN A 38 6.25 -6.38 4.63
N ILE A 39 5.47 -7.02 5.52
CA ILE A 39 4.07 -6.63 5.78
C ILE A 39 3.98 -5.17 6.23
N THR A 40 4.85 -4.75 7.15
CA THR A 40 4.90 -3.36 7.62
C THR A 40 5.23 -2.41 6.48
N ALA A 41 6.29 -2.68 5.71
CA ALA A 41 6.71 -1.82 4.61
C ALA A 41 5.62 -1.66 3.53
N VAL A 42 4.97 -2.76 3.11
CA VAL A 42 3.87 -2.71 2.14
C VAL A 42 2.67 -1.93 2.71
N GLY A 43 2.34 -2.12 3.99
CA GLY A 43 1.29 -1.36 4.66
C GLY A 43 1.56 0.15 4.72
N GLU A 44 2.81 0.55 4.97
CA GLU A 44 3.23 1.95 4.97
C GLU A 44 3.11 2.57 3.57
N LEU A 45 3.53 1.86 2.51
CA LEU A 45 3.37 2.33 1.12
C LEU A 45 1.90 2.55 0.75
N ILE A 46 1.01 1.60 1.10
CA ILE A 46 -0.43 1.76 0.90
C ILE A 46 -0.94 3.00 1.65
N SER A 47 -0.48 3.23 2.88
CA SER A 47 -0.89 4.40 3.66
C SER A 47 -0.44 5.71 3.03
N VAL A 48 0.79 5.77 2.50
CA VAL A 48 1.31 6.97 1.83
C VAL A 48 0.50 7.30 0.58
N ILE A 49 0.23 6.30 -0.28
CA ILE A 49 -0.55 6.53 -1.50
C ILE A 49 -1.95 7.05 -1.15
N ASN A 50 -2.62 6.44 -0.16
CA ASN A 50 -3.93 6.91 0.30
C ASN A 50 -3.89 8.34 0.85
N TYR A 51 -2.84 8.70 1.61
CA TYR A 51 -2.67 10.06 2.13
C TYR A 51 -2.53 11.09 1.01
N VAL A 52 -1.71 10.79 -0.01
CA VAL A 52 -1.52 11.67 -1.18
C VAL A 52 -2.82 11.82 -1.97
N GLU A 53 -3.53 10.73 -2.23
CA GLU A 53 -4.83 10.74 -2.93
C GLU A 53 -5.88 11.59 -2.21
N GLN A 54 -5.96 11.47 -0.87
CA GLN A 54 -6.87 12.29 -0.07
C GLN A 54 -6.49 13.77 -0.12
N THR A 55 -5.19 14.08 -0.01
CA THR A 55 -4.68 15.45 -0.05
C THR A 55 -4.98 16.10 -1.40
N ASN A 56 -4.71 15.39 -2.51
CA ASN A 56 -5.02 15.86 -3.86
C ASN A 56 -6.52 16.09 -4.07
N SER A 57 -7.36 15.17 -3.54
CA SER A 57 -8.81 15.30 -3.62
C SER A 57 -9.35 16.51 -2.84
N GLN A 58 -8.73 16.85 -1.70
CA GLN A 58 -9.09 18.04 -0.93
C GLN A 58 -8.65 19.32 -1.64
N ALA A 59 -7.41 19.36 -2.13
CA ALA A 59 -6.89 20.50 -2.88
C ALA A 59 -7.75 20.82 -4.12
N ALA A 60 -8.20 19.80 -4.85
CA ALA A 60 -9.10 19.96 -5.99
C ALA A 60 -10.47 20.54 -5.61
N ARG A 61 -10.99 20.21 -4.41
CA ARG A 61 -12.26 20.77 -3.90
C ARG A 61 -12.13 22.21 -3.44
N SER A 62 -10.98 22.62 -2.90
CA SER A 62 -10.75 23.99 -2.43
C SER A 62 -10.53 25.00 -3.57
N GLN A 63 -10.37 24.55 -4.82
CA GLN A 63 -10.20 25.39 -6.00
C GLN A 63 -11.50 25.61 -6.80
N MET A 64 -12.60 24.99 -6.39
CA MET A 64 -13.95 25.23 -6.93
C MET A 64 -14.74 26.16 -6.00
#